data_AF-A0A656AVZ5-F1
#
_entry.id   AF-A0A656AVZ5-F1
#
_cell.length_a   1.000
_cell.length_b   1.000
_cell.length_c   1.000
_cell.angle_alpha   90.00
_cell.angle_beta   90.00
_cell.angle_gamma   90.00
#
_symmetry.space_group_name_H-M   'P 1'
#
loop_
_entity.id
_entity.type
_entity.pdbx_description
1 polymer ?
#
loop_
_entity_poly.entity_id
_entity_poly.type
_entity_poly.pdbx_seq_one_letter_code
_entity_poly.pdbx_strand_id
1 'polypeptide(L)'
;MLEASDKGQHEYVIGSCSCLAGDQFCVAKFDEPLQVGQKLHILDSAGYTMVKLNWFNGLKMPSVYCERKNGQIQKINQFGYEDFKRTLSLWSIE
;
A
#
# COMPACT_ATOMS: atom_id res chain seq x y z
N MET A 1 -13.76 9.53 7.74
CA MET A 1 -13.05 8.75 6.72
C MET A 1 -14.10 8.30 5.72
N LEU A 2 -13.91 8.58 4.43
CA LEU A 2 -14.87 8.21 3.40
C LEU A 2 -14.66 6.73 3.05
N GLU A 3 -15.71 5.94 3.22
CA GLU A 3 -15.75 4.55 2.78
C GLU A 3 -16.36 4.49 1.37
N ALA A 4 -15.98 3.46 0.61
CA ALA A 4 -16.60 3.23 -0.69
C ALA A 4 -18.07 2.81 -0.51
N SER A 5 -18.93 3.28 -1.41
CA SER A 5 -20.38 3.06 -1.38
C SER A 5 -20.88 2.77 -2.79
N ASP A 6 -21.64 1.69 -2.98
CA ASP A 6 -22.24 1.36 -4.29
C ASP A 6 -23.19 2.46 -4.82
N LYS A 7 -23.70 3.31 -3.91
CA LYS A 7 -24.57 4.45 -4.21
C LYS A 7 -23.80 5.76 -4.40
N GLY A 8 -22.48 5.75 -4.21
CA GLY A 8 -21.63 6.92 -4.41
C GLY A 8 -21.72 7.45 -5.83
N GLN A 9 -21.69 8.77 -5.97
CA GLN A 9 -21.83 9.45 -7.27
C GLN A 9 -20.49 9.66 -7.97
N HIS A 10 -19.37 9.51 -7.25
CA HIS A 10 -18.04 9.74 -7.77
C HIS A 10 -17.29 8.42 -7.93
N GLU A 11 -17.19 7.95 -9.19
CA GLU A 11 -16.49 6.72 -9.54
C GLU A 11 -15.00 6.98 -9.82
N TYR A 12 -14.14 6.13 -9.26
CA TYR A 12 -12.70 6.17 -9.47
C TYR A 12 -12.14 4.78 -9.77
N VAL A 13 -11.17 4.75 -10.68
CA VAL A 13 -10.26 3.62 -10.81
C VAL A 13 -9.15 3.79 -9.78
N ILE A 14 -9.04 2.86 -8.83
CA ILE A 14 -8.00 2.90 -7.79
C ILE A 14 -6.79 2.14 -8.32
N GLY A 15 -5.79 2.89 -8.80
CA GLY A 15 -4.51 2.38 -9.27
C GLY A 15 -3.42 2.42 -8.21
N SER A 16 -2.31 1.75 -8.50
CA SER A 16 -1.06 1.84 -7.75
C SER A 16 -0.05 2.73 -8.50
N CYS A 17 1.19 2.80 -8.00
CA CYS A 17 2.23 3.68 -8.50
C CYS A 17 3.21 3.02 -9.49
N SER A 18 2.96 1.79 -9.97
CA SER A 18 3.87 1.19 -10.97
C SER A 18 3.61 1.70 -12.38
N CYS A 19 4.47 1.26 -13.32
CA CYS A 19 4.34 1.61 -14.73
C CYS A 19 3.44 0.64 -15.52
N LEU A 20 2.90 -0.40 -14.87
CA LEU A 20 2.09 -1.39 -15.57
C LEU A 20 0.68 -0.86 -15.81
N ALA A 21 0.19 -1.04 -17.03
CA ALA A 21 -1.19 -0.71 -17.39
C ALA A 21 -2.24 -1.46 -16.56
N GLY A 22 -1.92 -2.67 -16.09
CA GLY A 22 -2.80 -3.51 -15.27
C GLY A 22 -2.67 -3.29 -13.76
N ASP A 23 -1.91 -2.30 -13.30
CA ASP A 23 -1.70 -2.06 -11.86
C ASP A 23 -2.89 -1.30 -11.23
N GLN A 24 -4.04 -1.98 -11.24
CA GLN A 24 -5.32 -1.52 -10.75
C GLN A 24 -5.81 -2.42 -9.62
N PHE A 25 -6.14 -1.83 -8.47
CA PHE A 25 -6.73 -2.55 -7.35
C PHE A 25 -8.21 -2.84 -7.58
N CYS A 26 -9.00 -1.81 -7.90
CA CYS A 26 -10.45 -1.94 -8.11
C CYS A 26 -11.04 -0.70 -8.81
N VAL A 27 -12.35 -0.75 -9.04
CA VAL A 27 -13.19 0.43 -9.29
C VAL A 27 -14.04 0.64 -8.05
N ALA A 28 -14.06 1.87 -7.53
CA ALA A 28 -14.79 2.21 -6.31
C ALA A 28 -15.56 3.52 -6.48
N LYS A 29 -16.67 3.64 -5.76
CA LYS A 29 -17.53 4.83 -5.76
C LYS A 29 -17.54 5.47 -4.38
N PHE A 30 -17.56 6.80 -4.33
CA PHE A 30 -17.58 7.58 -3.10
C PHE A 30 -18.71 8.62 -3.14
N ASP A 31 -19.24 8.95 -1.96
CA ASP A 31 -20.29 9.96 -1.81
C ASP A 31 -19.76 11.39 -2.04
N GLU A 32 -18.47 11.61 -1.80
CA GLU A 32 -17.76 12.87 -2.05
C GLU A 32 -16.50 12.63 -2.92
N PRO A 33 -16.03 13.62 -3.70
CA PRO A 33 -14.81 13.49 -4.48
C PRO A 33 -13.58 13.24 -3.61
N LEU A 34 -12.71 12.33 -4.05
CA LEU A 34 -11.42 12.08 -3.38
C LEU A 34 -10.49 13.28 -3.51
N GLN A 35 -9.69 13.52 -2.46
CA GLN A 35 -8.68 14.58 -2.43
C GLN A 35 -7.26 14.02 -2.32
N VAL A 36 -6.30 14.72 -2.90
CA VAL A 36 -4.87 14.37 -2.75
C VAL A 36 -4.48 14.42 -1.27
N GLY A 37 -3.81 13.36 -0.80
CA GLY A 37 -3.44 13.19 0.61
C GLY A 37 -4.48 12.45 1.46
N GLN A 38 -5.67 12.18 0.92
CA GLN A 38 -6.65 11.32 1.56
C GLN A 38 -6.15 9.88 1.63
N LYS A 39 -6.34 9.23 2.79
CA LYS A 39 -5.97 7.83 3.00
C LYS A 39 -7.09 6.92 2.53
N LEU A 40 -6.73 5.87 1.81
CA LEU A 40 -7.60 4.76 1.42
C LEU A 40 -7.21 3.52 2.22
N HIS A 41 -8.18 2.76 2.69
CA HIS A 41 -7.94 1.48 3.36
C HIS A 41 -8.33 0.34 2.44
N ILE A 42 -7.39 -0.57 2.19
CA ILE A 42 -7.67 -1.82 1.50
C ILE A 42 -7.91 -2.87 2.58
N LEU A 43 -9.15 -3.34 2.68
CA LEU A 43 -9.56 -4.29 3.70
C LEU A 43 -9.08 -5.71 3.36
N ASP A 44 -9.12 -6.59 4.36
CA ASP A 44 -8.75 -8.01 4.26
C ASP A 44 -7.37 -8.29 3.61
N SER A 45 -6.41 -7.40 3.86
CA SER A 45 -5.09 -7.44 3.25
C SER A 45 -4.03 -8.12 4.14
N ALA A 46 -4.42 -9.03 5.05
CA ALA A 46 -3.48 -9.69 5.96
C ALA A 46 -2.96 -11.04 5.44
N GLY A 47 -3.88 -11.89 4.95
CA GLY A 47 -3.54 -13.21 4.43
C GLY A 47 -2.93 -13.12 3.04
N TYR A 48 -1.83 -13.83 2.79
CA TYR A 48 -1.17 -13.87 1.48
C TYR A 48 -0.91 -12.49 0.86
N THR A 49 -0.46 -11.52 1.63
CA THR A 49 0.00 -10.22 1.11
C THR A 49 1.47 -10.02 1.50
N MET A 50 1.72 -9.82 2.79
CA MET A 50 3.04 -9.54 3.35
C MET A 50 4.07 -10.63 3.04
N VAL A 51 3.65 -11.90 3.03
CA VAL A 51 4.54 -13.06 2.81
C VAL A 51 5.09 -13.17 1.38
N LYS A 52 4.57 -12.38 0.44
CA LYS A 52 4.99 -12.39 -0.97
C LYS A 52 5.21 -10.98 -1.53
N LEU A 53 5.44 -10.00 -0.65
CA LEU A 53 5.87 -8.68 -1.07
C LEU A 53 7.24 -8.77 -1.77
N ASN A 54 7.45 -7.87 -2.72
CA ASN A 54 8.68 -7.78 -3.49
C ASN A 54 8.98 -6.31 -3.82
N TRP A 55 10.14 -6.06 -4.43
CA TRP A 55 10.61 -4.73 -4.79
C TRP A 55 10.37 -4.38 -6.26
N PHE A 56 9.24 -4.81 -6.83
CA PHE A 56 8.86 -4.48 -8.20
C PHE A 56 8.89 -2.96 -8.43
N ASN A 57 9.50 -2.53 -9.53
CA ASN A 57 9.77 -1.13 -9.87
C ASN A 57 10.54 -0.32 -8.81
N GLY A 58 11.15 -0.96 -7.81
CA GLY A 58 11.79 -0.26 -6.70
C GLY A 58 10.81 0.57 -5.86
N LEU A 59 9.50 0.26 -5.91
CA LEU A 59 8.49 0.95 -5.12
C LEU A 59 8.74 0.75 -3.62
N LYS A 60 8.41 1.78 -2.83
CA LYS A 60 8.61 1.74 -1.39
C LYS A 60 7.76 0.64 -0.75
N MET A 61 8.42 -0.29 -0.05
CA MET A 61 7.73 -1.37 0.65
C MET A 61 6.88 -0.82 1.81
N PRO A 62 5.63 -1.30 2.00
CA PRO A 62 4.79 -0.88 3.10
C PRO A 62 5.41 -1.22 4.47
N SER A 63 5.38 -0.25 5.40
CA SER A 63 5.72 -0.51 6.80
C SER A 63 4.64 -1.39 7.46
N VAL A 64 5.05 -2.24 8.40
CA VAL A 64 4.14 -3.13 9.13
C VAL A 64 3.85 -2.54 10.50
N TYR A 65 2.56 -2.43 10.83
CA TYR A 65 2.07 -1.95 12.11
C TYR A 65 1.15 -2.99 12.76
N CYS A 66 1.13 -3.01 14.10
CA CYS A 66 0.22 -3.82 14.90
C CYS A 66 -0.49 -2.92 15.88
N GLU A 67 -1.83 -2.89 15.82
CA GLU A 67 -2.65 -2.32 16.87
C GLU A 67 -2.81 -3.35 18.00
N ARG A 68 -2.37 -2.98 19.20
CA ARG A 68 -2.45 -3.82 20.40
C ARG A 68 -3.86 -3.77 20.98
N LYS A 69 -4.21 -4.73 21.84
CA LYS A 69 -5.52 -4.79 22.52
C LYS A 69 -5.88 -3.53 23.34
N ASN A 70 -4.87 -2.76 23.76
CA ASN A 70 -5.03 -1.49 24.47
C ASN A 70 -5.15 -0.28 23.54
N GLY A 71 -5.28 -0.48 22.22
CA GLY A 71 -5.36 0.59 21.22
C GLY A 71 -4.01 1.19 20.80
N GLN A 72 -2.88 0.74 21.38
CA GLN A 72 -1.57 1.24 20.98
C GLN A 72 -1.20 0.73 19.58
N ILE A 73 -0.90 1.64 18.66
CA ILE A 73 -0.35 1.31 17.34
C ILE A 73 1.17 1.25 17.45
N GLN A 74 1.72 0.06 17.28
CA GLN A 74 3.16 -0.17 17.29
C GLN A 74 3.68 -0.44 15.86
N LYS A 75 4.73 0.26 15.46
CA LYS A 75 5.48 -0.07 14.24
C LYS A 75 6.31 -1.32 14.50
N ILE A 76 6.06 -2.38 13.73
CA ILE A 76 6.73 -3.68 13.85
C ILE A 76 7.90 -3.77 12.87
N ASN A 77 7.74 -3.22 11.67
CA ASN A 77 8.79 -3.21 10.67
C ASN A 77 8.69 -1.98 9.76
N GLN A 78 9.83 -1.52 9.24
CA GLN A 78 9.91 -0.46 8.24
C GLN A 78 11.12 -0.73 7.37
N PHE A 79 10.93 -0.53 6.07
CA PHE A 79 11.98 -0.75 5.07
C PHE A 79 12.49 0.58 4.52
N GLY A 80 13.79 0.68 4.38
CA GLY A 80 14.51 1.80 3.79
C GLY A 80 15.15 1.45 2.45
N TYR A 81 15.89 2.41 1.89
CA TYR A 81 16.60 2.24 0.63
C TYR A 81 17.64 1.12 0.69
N GLU A 82 18.35 0.97 1.81
CA GLU A 82 19.37 -0.07 1.98
C GLU A 82 18.77 -1.49 1.93
N ASP A 83 17.52 -1.67 2.35
CA ASP A 83 16.83 -2.96 2.25
C ASP A 83 16.57 -3.32 0.79
N PHE A 84 16.09 -2.36 0.00
CA PHE A 84 15.92 -2.51 -1.45
C PHE A 84 17.26 -2.82 -2.13
N LYS A 85 18.28 -2.00 -1.91
CA LYS A 85 19.61 -2.15 -2.54
C LYS A 85 20.22 -3.52 -2.27
N ARG A 86 20.11 -4.02 -1.04
CA ARG A 86 20.62 -5.35 -0.64
C ARG A 86 19.96 -6.50 -1.42
N THR A 87 18.73 -6.31 -1.92
CA THR A 87 18.06 -7.33 -2.75
C THR A 87 18.64 -7.43 -4.17
N LEU A 88 19.35 -6.40 -4.63
CA LEU A 88 19.93 -6.35 -5.99
C LEU A 88 21.39 -6.80 -6.01
N SER A 89 22.16 -6.50 -4.97
CA SER A 89 23.55 -6.93 -4.84
C SER A 89 23.99 -6.97 -3.38
N LEU A 90 24.79 -7.97 -3.03
CA LEU A 90 25.47 -8.08 -1.74
C LEU A 90 26.90 -7.51 -1.77
N TRP A 91 27.42 -7.23 -2.96
CA TRP A 91 28.78 -6.75 -3.15
C TRP A 91 28.79 -5.23 -3.27
N SER A 92 29.60 -4.59 -2.44
CA SER A 92 30.02 -3.21 -2.65
C SER A 92 31.14 -3.21 -3.70
N ILE A 93 31.01 -2.39 -4.73
CA ILE A 93 32.14 -2.06 -5.58
C ILE A 93 32.86 -0.91 -4.87
N GLU A 94 34.04 -1.19 -4.33
CA GLU A 94 34.97 -0.17 -3.83
C GLU A 94 35.61 0.60 -4.99
#